data_AF-A0A2V9K1Y1-F1
#
_entry.id   AF-A0A2V9K1Y1-F1
#
_cell.length_a   1.000
_cell.length_b   1.000
_cell.length_c   1.000
_cell.angle_alpha   90.00
_cell.angle_beta   90.00
_cell.angle_gamma   90.00
#
_symmetry.space_group_name_H-M   'P 1'
#
loop_
_entity.id
_entity.type
_entity.pdbx_description
1 polymer ?
#
loop_
_entity_poly.entity_id
_entity_poly.type
_entity_poly.pdbx_seq_one_letter_code
_entity_poly.pdbx_strand_id
1 'polypeptide(L)'
;EAEELQKQISDAAARLDGEKARVEGETRALDARREADIRERGGLLAERQQLDAALGEAMRSTYERVRAGRNGVAVAEARDGFCTGCHVRLPPQAYNEVRTNKMLVTCENCSRILYYVEPRERNEPNPEAQAKPSADGRHASA
;
A
#
# COMPACT_ATOMS: atom_id res chain seq x y z
N GLU A 1 41.16 28.97 34.71
CA GLU A 1 41.23 27.68 33.99
C GLU A 1 40.28 26.64 34.57
N ALA A 2 40.35 26.31 35.87
CA ALA A 2 39.45 25.33 36.49
C ALA A 2 37.95 25.69 36.41
N GLU A 3 37.58 26.96 36.64
CA GLU A 3 36.18 27.42 36.56
C GLU A 3 35.61 27.33 35.13
N GLU A 4 36.42 27.63 34.12
CA GLU A 4 36.05 27.52 32.70
C GLU A 4 35.83 26.05 32.30
N LEU A 5 36.71 25.15 32.74
CA LEU A 5 36.53 23.71 32.53
C LEU A 5 35.28 23.17 33.24
N GLN A 6 34.99 23.64 34.45
CA GLN A 6 33.79 23.27 35.20
C GLN A 6 32.51 23.71 34.47
N LYS A 7 32.51 24.92 33.91
CA LYS A 7 31.41 25.43 33.08
C LYS A 7 31.23 24.59 31.81
N GLN A 8 32.33 24.28 31.10
CA GLN A 8 32.27 23.45 29.90
C GLN A 8 31.73 22.03 30.17
N ILE A 9 32.11 21.43 31.30
CA ILE A 9 31.58 20.12 31.74
C ILE A 9 30.07 20.23 32.02
N SER A 10 29.64 21.27 32.73
CA SER A 10 28.22 21.52 33.02
C SER A 10 27.40 21.71 31.74
N ASP A 11 27.89 22.52 30.80
CA ASP A 11 27.23 22.76 29.52
C ASP A 11 27.17 21.49 28.67
N ALA A 12 28.24 20.68 28.66
CA ALA A 12 28.28 19.41 27.97
C ALA A 12 27.33 18.37 28.59
N ALA A 13 27.22 18.33 29.91
CA ALA A 13 26.27 17.47 30.62
C ALA A 13 24.83 17.85 30.29
N ALA A 14 24.50 19.16 30.33
CA ALA A 14 23.17 19.65 29.97
C ALA A 14 22.81 19.33 28.51
N ARG A 15 23.76 19.48 27.57
CA ARG A 15 23.56 19.08 26.17
C ARG A 15 23.33 17.57 26.04
N LEU A 16 24.12 16.76 26.74
CA LEU A 16 24.00 15.30 26.69
C LEU A 16 22.64 14.85 27.23
N ASP A 17 22.16 15.43 28.33
CA ASP A 17 20.86 15.08 28.91
C ASP A 17 19.70 15.52 28.00
N GLY A 18 19.83 16.70 27.36
CA GLY A 18 18.88 17.13 26.33
C GLY A 18 18.81 16.18 25.14
N GLU A 19 19.96 15.74 24.62
CA GLU A 19 20.02 14.78 23.51
C GLU A 19 19.48 13.40 23.90
N LYS A 20 19.78 12.91 25.12
CA LYS A 20 19.20 11.66 25.63
C LYS A 20 17.69 11.73 25.70
N ALA A 21 17.14 12.81 26.27
CA ALA A 21 15.71 13.01 26.36
C ALA A 21 15.05 13.06 24.97
N ARG A 22 15.69 13.71 23.99
CA ARG A 22 15.24 13.74 22.60
C ARG A 22 15.21 12.34 21.98
N VAL A 23 16.31 11.60 22.05
CA VAL A 23 16.43 10.24 21.49
C VAL A 23 15.46 9.26 22.16
N GLU A 24 15.27 9.36 23.47
CA GLU A 24 14.27 8.55 24.18
C GLU A 24 12.85 8.85 23.69
N GLY A 25 12.52 10.14 23.50
CA GLY A 25 11.23 10.55 22.95
C GLY A 25 11.00 10.01 21.53
N GLU A 26 12.00 10.15 20.65
CA GLU A 26 11.95 9.64 19.28
C GLU A 26 11.81 8.11 19.25
N THR A 27 12.55 7.41 20.11
CA THR A 27 12.51 5.94 20.22
C THR A 27 11.12 5.47 20.67
N ARG A 28 10.55 6.10 21.71
CA ARG A 28 9.17 5.78 22.16
C ARG A 28 8.14 6.02 21.07
N ALA A 29 8.28 7.10 20.29
CA ALA A 29 7.38 7.39 19.19
C ALA A 29 7.50 6.36 18.04
N LEU A 30 8.73 5.97 17.69
CA LEU A 30 8.99 4.94 16.68
C LEU A 30 8.44 3.57 17.11
N ASP A 31 8.62 3.19 18.37
CA ASP A 31 8.09 1.94 18.91
C ASP A 31 6.56 1.91 18.89
N ALA A 32 5.91 3.00 19.28
CA ALA A 32 4.45 3.12 19.22
C ALA A 32 3.93 2.98 17.78
N ARG A 33 4.60 3.62 16.81
CA ARG A 33 4.26 3.51 15.39
C ARG A 33 4.46 2.08 14.87
N ARG A 34 5.61 1.47 15.17
CA ARG A 34 5.94 0.10 14.78
C ARG A 34 4.87 -0.88 15.27
N GLU A 35 4.44 -0.72 16.51
CA GLU A 35 3.45 -1.58 17.13
C GLU A 35 2.05 -1.38 16.52
N ALA A 36 1.70 -0.16 16.09
CA ALA A 36 0.50 0.07 15.28
C ALA A 36 0.59 -0.61 13.90
N ASP A 37 1.70 -0.43 13.18
CA ASP A 37 1.92 -1.04 11.86
C ASP A 37 1.88 -2.58 11.93
N ILE A 38 2.42 -3.18 13.00
CA ILE A 38 2.37 -4.63 13.22
C ILE A 38 0.93 -5.13 13.38
N ARG A 39 0.11 -4.42 14.17
CA ARG A 39 -1.30 -4.78 14.36
C ARG A 39 -2.08 -4.68 13.06
N GLU A 40 -1.94 -3.56 12.34
CA GLU A 40 -2.60 -3.35 11.06
C GLU A 40 -2.21 -4.44 10.04
N ARG A 41 -0.91 -4.72 9.91
CA ARG A 41 -0.40 -5.79 9.05
C ARG A 41 -0.96 -7.15 9.45
N GLY A 42 -1.08 -7.43 10.74
CA GLY A 42 -1.70 -8.66 11.24
C GLY A 42 -3.15 -8.81 10.80
N GLY A 43 -3.94 -7.72 10.91
CA GLY A 43 -5.32 -7.68 10.45
C GLY A 43 -5.45 -7.93 8.93
N LEU A 44 -4.65 -7.23 8.13
CA LEU A 44 -4.65 -7.38 6.67
C LEU A 44 -4.23 -8.78 6.21
N LEU A 45 -3.31 -9.44 6.93
CA LEU A 45 -2.92 -10.82 6.64
C LEU A 45 -4.06 -11.81 6.95
N ALA A 46 -4.81 -11.59 8.03
CA ALA A 46 -5.96 -12.42 8.38
C ALA A 46 -7.09 -12.26 7.36
N GLU A 47 -7.41 -11.03 6.95
CA GLU A 47 -8.40 -10.74 5.91
C GLU A 47 -8.00 -11.40 4.58
N ARG A 48 -6.74 -11.25 4.17
CA ARG A 48 -6.20 -11.92 2.98
C ARG A 48 -6.42 -13.44 3.06
N GLN A 49 -6.10 -14.06 4.18
CA GLN A 49 -6.26 -15.52 4.34
C GLN A 49 -7.73 -15.96 4.17
N GLN A 50 -8.69 -15.16 4.65
CA GLN A 50 -10.12 -15.42 4.48
C GLN A 50 -10.53 -15.31 3.00
N LEU A 51 -10.08 -14.28 2.30
CA LEU A 51 -10.34 -14.10 0.87
C LEU A 51 -9.69 -15.22 0.05
N ASP A 52 -8.45 -15.57 0.36
CA ASP A 52 -7.72 -16.65 -0.30
C ASP A 52 -8.52 -17.96 -0.19
N ALA A 53 -9.09 -18.27 0.97
CA ALA A 53 -9.91 -19.46 1.21
C ALA A 53 -11.15 -19.56 0.30
N ALA A 54 -11.68 -18.43 -0.17
CA ALA A 54 -12.80 -18.39 -1.11
C ALA A 54 -12.38 -18.58 -2.58
N LEU A 55 -11.07 -18.49 -2.89
CA LEU A 55 -10.55 -18.65 -4.25
C LEU A 55 -10.28 -20.12 -4.59
N GLY A 56 -10.64 -20.53 -5.81
CA GLY A 56 -10.24 -21.83 -6.35
C GLY A 56 -8.72 -21.96 -6.51
N GLU A 57 -8.19 -23.18 -6.36
CA GLU A 57 -6.75 -23.46 -6.32
C GLU A 57 -5.99 -22.92 -7.55
N ALA A 58 -6.53 -23.12 -8.75
CA ALA A 58 -5.90 -22.66 -10.00
C ALA A 58 -5.79 -21.11 -10.06
N MET A 59 -6.81 -20.40 -9.59
CA MET A 59 -6.81 -18.93 -9.52
C MET A 59 -5.80 -18.44 -8.50
N ARG A 60 -5.79 -19.05 -7.31
CA ARG A 60 -4.84 -18.71 -6.24
C ARG A 60 -3.40 -18.92 -6.68
N SER A 61 -3.09 -20.08 -7.28
CA SER A 61 -1.75 -20.39 -7.79
C SER A 61 -1.26 -19.38 -8.83
N THR A 62 -2.14 -18.98 -9.76
CA THR A 62 -1.82 -17.95 -10.75
C THR A 62 -1.55 -16.60 -10.10
N TYR A 63 -2.42 -16.17 -9.19
CA TYR A 63 -2.26 -14.90 -8.46
C TYR A 63 -0.94 -14.85 -7.69
N GLU A 64 -0.62 -15.88 -6.90
CA GLU A 64 0.59 -15.89 -6.07
C GLU A 64 1.87 -15.90 -6.91
N ARG A 65 1.91 -16.69 -8.00
CA ARG A 65 3.05 -16.71 -8.91
C ARG A 65 3.35 -15.33 -9.48
N VAL A 66 2.31 -14.62 -9.93
CA VAL A 66 2.49 -13.27 -10.48
C VAL A 66 2.85 -12.28 -9.37
N ARG A 67 2.18 -12.36 -8.22
CA ARG A 67 2.42 -11.50 -7.06
C ARG A 67 3.89 -11.54 -6.63
N ALA A 68 4.45 -12.75 -6.52
CA ALA A 68 5.84 -12.96 -6.14
C ALA A 68 6.81 -12.36 -7.17
N GLY A 69 6.50 -12.49 -8.47
CA GLY A 69 7.34 -11.94 -9.54
C GLY A 69 7.18 -10.43 -9.81
N ARG A 70 6.17 -9.77 -9.20
CA ARG A 70 5.78 -8.38 -9.53
C ARG A 70 5.56 -7.50 -8.30
N ASN A 71 6.43 -7.64 -7.29
CA ASN A 71 6.47 -6.80 -6.08
C ASN A 71 5.10 -6.66 -5.38
N GLY A 72 4.35 -7.76 -5.29
CA GLY A 72 3.05 -7.75 -4.63
C GLY A 72 1.86 -7.38 -5.52
N VAL A 73 2.07 -6.95 -6.78
CA VAL A 73 1.00 -6.49 -7.68
C VAL A 73 0.73 -7.53 -8.77
N ALA A 74 -0.23 -8.41 -8.52
CA ALA A 74 -0.61 -9.49 -9.44
C ALA A 74 -1.68 -9.11 -10.48
N VAL A 75 -2.47 -8.09 -10.20
CA VAL A 75 -3.62 -7.68 -11.00
C VAL A 75 -3.38 -6.30 -11.58
N ALA A 76 -3.78 -6.07 -12.83
CA ALA A 76 -3.70 -4.78 -13.50
C ALA A 76 -4.94 -4.55 -14.36
N GLU A 77 -5.32 -3.29 -14.53
CA GLU A 77 -6.43 -2.94 -15.41
C GLU A 77 -5.99 -3.01 -16.87
N ALA A 78 -6.88 -3.47 -17.74
CA ALA A 78 -6.79 -3.24 -19.18
C ALA A 78 -7.57 -1.97 -19.52
N ARG A 79 -6.86 -0.90 -19.86
CA ARG A 79 -7.47 0.41 -20.15
C ARG A 79 -7.02 0.90 -21.52
N ASP A 80 -7.96 1.31 -22.36
CA ASP A 80 -7.70 1.83 -23.71
C ASP A 80 -6.84 0.89 -24.60
N GLY A 81 -6.94 -0.42 -24.36
CA GLY A 81 -6.14 -1.43 -25.04
C GLY A 81 -4.71 -1.61 -24.49
N PHE A 82 -4.41 -1.07 -23.31
CA PHE A 82 -3.11 -1.19 -22.64
C PHE A 82 -3.22 -1.88 -21.29
N CYS A 83 -2.19 -2.63 -20.91
CA CYS A 83 -2.03 -3.09 -19.53
C CYS A 83 -1.50 -1.95 -18.67
N THR A 84 -2.23 -1.50 -17.65
CA THR A 84 -1.78 -0.40 -16.76
C THR A 84 -0.61 -0.80 -15.86
N GLY A 85 -0.30 -2.10 -15.75
CA GLY A 85 0.82 -2.58 -14.94
C GLY A 85 2.18 -2.54 -15.63
N CYS A 86 2.24 -2.62 -16.97
CA CYS A 86 3.50 -2.55 -17.73
C CYS A 86 3.44 -1.64 -18.96
N HIS A 87 2.31 -0.97 -19.19
CA HIS A 87 2.08 0.05 -20.21
C HIS A 87 2.25 -0.43 -21.65
N VAL A 88 2.22 -1.74 -21.90
CA VAL A 88 2.24 -2.30 -23.25
C VAL A 88 0.85 -2.41 -23.83
N ARG A 89 0.76 -2.30 -25.16
CA ARG A 89 -0.47 -2.52 -25.90
C ARG A 89 -0.82 -4.01 -25.90
N LEU A 90 -2.06 -4.33 -25.56
CA LEU A 90 -2.59 -5.68 -25.57
C LEU A 90 -2.96 -6.09 -27.00
N PRO A 91 -2.78 -7.37 -27.36
CA PRO A 91 -3.35 -7.91 -28.59
C PRO A 91 -4.87 -7.65 -28.64
N PRO A 92 -5.45 -7.30 -29.80
CA PRO A 92 -6.88 -6.99 -29.90
C PRO A 92 -7.79 -8.13 -29.40
N GLN A 93 -7.40 -9.39 -29.64
CA GLN A 93 -8.12 -10.56 -29.14
C GLN A 93 -8.12 -10.60 -27.61
N ALA A 94 -6.93 -10.53 -26.99
CA ALA A 94 -6.79 -10.50 -25.53
C ALA A 94 -7.54 -9.32 -24.90
N TYR A 95 -7.51 -8.13 -25.51
CA TYR A 95 -8.26 -6.98 -24.99
C TYR A 95 -9.77 -7.21 -25.05
N ASN A 96 -10.29 -7.76 -26.15
CA ASN A 96 -11.71 -8.08 -26.27
C ASN A 96 -12.15 -9.15 -25.26
N GLU A 97 -11.31 -10.16 -25.00
CA GLU A 97 -11.56 -11.17 -23.98
C GLU A 97 -11.64 -10.57 -22.58
N VAL A 98 -10.67 -9.72 -22.21
CA VAL A 98 -10.62 -9.04 -20.89
C VAL A 98 -11.87 -8.18 -20.68
N ARG A 99 -12.37 -7.50 -21.72
CA ARG A 99 -13.59 -6.67 -21.64
C ARG A 99 -14.84 -7.44 -21.20
N THR A 100 -14.86 -8.76 -21.36
CA THR A 100 -15.98 -9.59 -20.90
C THR A 100 -15.95 -9.85 -19.39
N ASN A 101 -14.78 -9.77 -18.75
CA ASN A 101 -14.53 -10.20 -17.36
C ASN A 101 -15.08 -11.61 -17.01
N LYS A 102 -15.30 -12.49 -18.00
CA LYS A 102 -15.88 -13.83 -17.79
C LYS A 102 -14.83 -14.90 -17.47
N MET A 103 -13.57 -14.63 -17.80
CA MET A 103 -12.46 -15.55 -17.58
C MET A 103 -11.18 -14.79 -17.23
N LEU A 104 -10.23 -15.48 -16.60
CA LEU A 104 -8.93 -14.91 -16.30
C LEU A 104 -8.11 -14.81 -17.59
N VAL A 105 -7.75 -13.58 -17.95
CA VAL A 105 -6.80 -13.28 -19.01
C VAL A 105 -5.56 -12.67 -18.37
N THR A 106 -4.37 -13.03 -18.85
CA THR A 106 -3.11 -12.47 -18.35
C THR A 106 -2.40 -11.68 -19.43
N CYS A 107 -1.66 -10.65 -19.04
CA CYS A 107 -0.79 -9.91 -19.94
C CYS A 107 0.37 -10.79 -20.40
N GLU A 108 0.54 -10.98 -21.71
CA GLU A 108 1.63 -11.79 -22.27
C GLU A 108 3.03 -11.23 -21.92
N ASN A 109 3.14 -9.92 -21.67
CA ASN A 109 4.42 -9.28 -21.36
C ASN A 109 4.80 -9.37 -19.86
N CYS A 110 3.86 -9.07 -18.95
CA CYS A 110 4.16 -8.98 -17.52
C CYS A 110 3.50 -10.07 -16.66
N SER A 111 2.68 -10.93 -17.28
CA SER A 111 1.89 -11.99 -16.66
C SER A 111 0.83 -11.55 -15.66
N ARG A 112 0.60 -10.24 -15.47
CA ARG A 112 -0.48 -9.76 -14.59
C ARG A 112 -1.85 -10.20 -15.07
N ILE A 113 -2.69 -10.59 -14.13
CA ILE A 113 -4.11 -10.87 -14.36
C ILE A 113 -4.77 -9.54 -14.73
N LEU A 114 -5.49 -9.54 -15.84
CA LEU A 114 -6.13 -8.36 -16.39
C LEU A 114 -7.61 -8.33 -16.00
N TYR A 115 -8.10 -7.15 -15.65
CA TYR A 115 -9.52 -6.87 -15.48
C TYR A 115 -9.90 -5.64 -16.29
N TYR A 116 -11.16 -5.54 -16.69
CA TYR A 116 -11.72 -4.37 -17.37
C TYR A 116 -12.72 -3.66 -16.46
N VAL A 117 -12.67 -2.33 -16.44
CA VAL A 117 -13.76 -1.52 -15.88
C VAL A 117 -14.47 -0.87 -17.06
N GLU A 118 -15.77 -1.10 -17.17
CA GLU A 118 -16.56 -0.44 -18.20
C GLU A 118 -16.53 1.09 -17.96
N PRO A 119 -16.17 1.91 -18.96
CA PRO A 119 -16.16 3.35 -18.81
C PRO A 119 -17.54 3.83 -18.43
N ARG A 120 -17.67 4.50 -17.29
CA ARG A 120 -18.92 5.14 -16.89
C ARG A 120 -19.31 6.18 -17.93
N GLU A 121 -20.56 6.18 -18.35
CA GLU A 121 -21.06 7.23 -19.24
C GLU A 121 -20.96 8.57 -18.52
N ARG A 122 -20.57 9.64 -19.22
CA ARG A 122 -20.26 10.97 -18.62
C ARG A 122 -21.43 11.59 -17.81
N ASN A 123 -22.63 11.03 -17.89
CA ASN A 123 -23.83 11.53 -17.23
C ASN A 123 -24.27 10.71 -16.01
N GLU A 124 -23.52 9.69 -15.59
CA GLU A 124 -23.86 8.90 -14.40
C GLU A 124 -23.13 9.44 -13.15
N PRO A 125 -23.85 9.66 -12.03
CA PRO A 125 -23.22 10.14 -10.79
C PRO A 125 -22.25 9.11 -10.22
N ASN A 126 -21.02 9.55 -9.92
CA ASN A 126 -19.95 8.73 -9.34
C ASN A 126 -20.34 8.15 -7.96
N PRO A 127 -20.38 6.82 -7.76
CA PRO A 127 -20.59 6.19 -6.45
C PRO A 127 -19.43 6.39 -5.47
N GLU A 128 -18.18 6.55 -5.94
CA GLU A 128 -17.02 6.77 -5.06
C GLU A 128 -17.05 8.15 -4.40
N ALA A 129 -17.66 9.14 -5.05
CA ALA A 129 -17.89 10.46 -4.46
C ALA A 129 -18.96 10.45 -3.35
N GLN A 130 -19.72 9.36 -3.21
CA GLN A 130 -20.80 9.20 -2.22
C GLN A 130 -20.37 8.38 -1.00
N ALA A 131 -19.17 7.78 -1.02
CA ALA A 131 -18.52 7.26 0.17
C ALA A 131 -17.91 8.43 0.96
N LYS A 132 -18.72 9.09 1.81
CA LYS A 132 -18.23 10.10 2.75
C LYS A 132 -17.09 9.54 3.62
N PRO A 133 -16.09 10.34 4.00
CA PRO A 133 -15.14 9.96 5.04
C PRO A 133 -15.87 9.96 6.38
N SER A 134 -15.86 8.84 7.09
CA SER A 134 -16.28 8.84 8.50
C SER A 134 -15.07 9.14 9.37
N ALA A 135 -15.18 10.30 10.02
CA ALA A 135 -14.38 10.89 11.10
C ALA A 135 -13.37 10.00 11.84
N ASP A 136 -12.12 10.47 11.88
CA ASP A 136 -11.48 10.72 13.16
C ASP A 136 -10.77 12.08 13.13
N GLY A 137 -11.43 13.07 13.72
CA GLY A 137 -10.88 14.39 13.93
C GLY A 137 -9.79 14.34 15.00
N ARG A 138 -8.61 14.83 14.64
CA ARG A 138 -7.72 15.60 15.51
C ARG A 138 -6.69 16.33 14.64
N HIS A 139 -7.13 17.43 14.04
CA HIS A 139 -6.24 18.59 13.88
C HIS A 139 -6.27 19.35 15.20
N ALA A 140 -5.14 19.42 15.88
CA ALA A 140 -4.82 20.52 16.77
C ALA A 140 -3.43 20.99 16.36
N SER A 141 -3.41 22.07 15.59
CA SER A 141 -2.22 22.86 15.36
C SER A 141 -1.82 23.56 16.65
N ALA A 142 -0.56 23.41 17.04
CA ALA A 142 0.27 24.38 17.75
C ALA A 142 1.70 24.15 17.29
#